data_AF-A0A9P1BR44-F1
#
_entry.id   AF-A0A9P1BR44-F1
#
_cell.length_a   1.000
_cell.length_b   1.000
_cell.length_c   1.000
_cell.angle_alpha   90.00
_cell.angle_beta   90.00
_cell.angle_gamma   90.00
#
_symmetry.space_group_name_H-M   'P 1'
#
loop_
_entity.id
_entity.type
_entity.pdbx_description
1 polymer ?
#
loop_
_entity_poly.entity_id
_entity_poly.type
_entity_poly.pdbx_seq_one_letter_code
_entity_poly.pdbx_strand_id
1 'polypeptide(L)'
;MGSFGCATNMYSWVCLLVCLLHAAAHPCDSEVQSACPERASSELARCLKDKSEHESPTDISSECADFIALNAACADDIVKSCDEAFFTEDTALCLSTWTAREDLTPKCAGVLSWALPKQEAAGGDGPTDELGMSEKDYAEKQEWRAKRRAGRSAAIEKIRQDREQEKELEALKKEDPVAYKQLMKEREEAEKSFEELKKRRRLIAAAEERKRRKELGLPELEASSEEEEEARRQKRIEERLEVIREAKKKERVNWLPYVLGGLFVAYIFFNVLNMFGGKKKDDNDEDDKDD
;
A
#
# COMPACT_ATOMS: atom_id res chain seq x y z
N MET A 1 -14.36 -20.33 -27.77
CA MET A 1 -15.41 -20.33 -26.71
C MET A 1 -14.74 -20.86 -25.44
N GLY A 2 -14.45 -20.12 -24.38
CA GLY A 2 -14.45 -18.70 -24.08
C GLY A 2 -13.58 -18.57 -22.81
N SER A 3 -12.70 -17.57 -22.79
CA SER A 3 -11.86 -17.24 -21.63
C SER A 3 -11.98 -15.74 -21.38
N PHE A 4 -12.89 -15.37 -20.49
CA PHE A 4 -12.97 -14.04 -19.88
C PHE A 4 -13.09 -14.25 -18.38
N GLY A 5 -11.99 -14.04 -17.66
CA GLY A 5 -11.97 -14.25 -16.22
C GLY A 5 -10.61 -13.96 -15.62
N CYS A 6 -10.17 -12.70 -15.67
CA CYS A 6 -9.07 -12.15 -14.86
C CYS A 6 -9.04 -10.61 -15.00
N ALA A 7 -10.04 -9.89 -14.48
CA ALA A 7 -10.01 -8.42 -14.49
C ALA A 7 -10.60 -7.75 -13.24
N THR A 8 -11.05 -8.51 -12.23
CA THR A 8 -11.73 -7.93 -11.05
C THR A 8 -10.85 -7.78 -9.81
N ASN A 9 -9.57 -8.19 -9.86
CA ASN A 9 -8.70 -8.17 -8.67
C ASN A 9 -7.73 -6.97 -8.60
N MET A 10 -7.78 -6.03 -9.55
CA MET A 10 -6.92 -4.83 -9.53
C MET A 10 -7.48 -3.68 -8.68
N TYR A 11 -8.79 -3.56 -8.54
CA TYR A 11 -9.40 -2.44 -7.81
C TYR A 11 -9.33 -2.59 -6.28
N SER A 12 -9.20 -3.82 -5.77
CA SER A 12 -9.10 -4.07 -4.32
C SER A 12 -7.73 -3.73 -3.73
N TRP A 13 -6.66 -3.74 -4.55
CA TRP A 13 -5.31 -3.37 -4.09
C TRP A 13 -5.08 -1.86 -4.15
N VAL A 14 -5.69 -1.16 -5.12
CA VAL A 14 -5.59 0.31 -5.22
C VAL A 14 -6.29 0.99 -4.04
N CYS A 15 -7.40 0.45 -3.55
CA CYS A 15 -8.10 1.03 -2.39
C CYS A 15 -7.33 0.85 -1.06
N LEU A 16 -6.57 -0.23 -0.92
CA LEU A 16 -5.72 -0.49 0.25
C LEU A 16 -4.44 0.36 0.25
N LEU A 17 -3.91 0.73 -0.93
CA LEU A 17 -2.73 1.60 -1.02
C LEU A 17 -3.08 3.08 -0.77
N VAL A 18 -4.27 3.54 -1.16
CA VAL A 18 -4.71 4.94 -0.96
C VAL A 18 -5.05 5.24 0.52
N CYS A 19 -5.44 4.24 1.32
CA CYS A 19 -5.65 4.43 2.76
C CYS A 19 -4.34 4.52 3.56
N LEU A 20 -3.23 3.98 3.05
CA LEU A 20 -1.90 4.08 3.69
C LEU A 20 -1.17 5.41 3.41
N LEU A 21 -1.74 6.23 2.51
CA LEU A 21 -1.22 7.55 2.14
C LEU A 21 -2.07 8.71 2.72
N HIS A 22 -3.09 8.41 3.53
CA HIS A 22 -3.78 9.45 4.29
C HIS A 22 -2.89 9.88 5.46
N ALA A 23 -2.11 10.92 5.15
CA ALA A 23 -1.70 12.00 6.02
C ALA A 23 -1.06 11.58 7.34
N ALA A 24 0.26 11.77 7.41
CA ALA A 24 0.86 12.27 8.65
C ALA A 24 0.30 13.69 8.87
N ALA A 25 -1.01 13.81 9.11
CA ALA A 25 -1.66 15.08 9.38
C ALA A 25 -0.89 15.75 10.50
N HIS A 26 -0.64 17.03 10.33
CA HIS A 26 0.16 17.79 11.26
C HIS A 26 -0.44 17.61 12.68
N PRO A 27 0.38 17.45 13.73
CA PRO A 27 -0.09 17.07 15.06
C PRO A 27 -1.13 18.05 15.66
N CYS A 28 -1.28 19.24 15.07
CA CYS A 28 -2.28 20.25 15.43
C CYS A 28 -3.42 20.45 14.41
N ASP A 29 -3.49 19.73 13.28
CA ASP A 29 -4.44 20.04 12.21
C ASP A 29 -5.90 19.96 12.69
N SER A 30 -6.22 18.94 13.49
CA SER A 30 -7.57 18.75 14.01
C SER A 30 -7.96 19.83 15.03
N GLU A 31 -6.99 20.29 15.81
CA GLU A 31 -7.13 21.32 16.83
C GLU A 31 -7.24 22.71 16.21
N VAL A 32 -6.45 23.00 15.18
CA VAL A 32 -6.50 24.26 14.43
C VAL A 32 -7.85 24.42 13.73
N GLN A 33 -8.31 23.38 13.03
CA GLN A 33 -9.59 23.42 12.31
C GLN A 33 -10.80 23.60 13.22
N SER A 34 -10.72 23.12 14.47
CA SER A 34 -11.82 23.23 15.44
C SER A 34 -11.75 24.51 16.28
N ALA A 35 -10.57 24.93 16.71
CA ALA A 35 -10.42 26.06 17.61
C ALA A 35 -10.31 27.40 16.87
N CYS A 36 -9.58 27.45 15.74
CA CYS A 36 -9.14 28.70 15.12
C CYS A 36 -9.09 28.62 13.56
N PRO A 37 -10.15 28.19 12.85
CA PRO A 37 -10.09 27.92 11.41
C PRO A 37 -9.82 29.17 10.55
N GLU A 38 -10.24 30.36 10.99
CA GLU A 38 -10.16 31.60 10.22
C GLU A 38 -8.92 32.46 10.57
N ARG A 39 -8.04 32.00 11.47
CA ARG A 39 -6.86 32.77 11.89
C ARG A 39 -5.66 32.52 10.96
N ALA A 40 -4.89 33.58 10.70
CA ALA A 40 -3.63 33.47 9.97
C ALA A 40 -2.64 32.59 10.73
N SER A 41 -1.76 31.88 10.02
CA SER A 41 -0.81 30.91 10.59
C SER A 41 0.11 31.53 11.67
N SER A 42 0.48 32.80 11.54
CA SER A 42 1.27 33.54 12.52
C SER A 42 0.52 33.85 13.83
N GLU A 43 -0.82 33.91 13.79
CA GLU A 43 -1.68 34.16 14.96
C GLU A 43 -2.18 32.87 15.63
N LEU A 44 -2.05 31.71 14.95
CA LEU A 44 -2.53 30.43 15.47
C LEU A 44 -1.94 30.08 16.83
N ALA A 45 -0.66 30.35 17.07
CA ALA A 45 -0.01 30.09 18.36
C ALA A 45 -0.69 30.86 19.51
N ARG A 46 -1.13 32.10 19.24
CA ARG A 46 -1.82 32.94 20.22
C ARG A 46 -3.24 32.43 20.47
N CYS A 47 -3.97 32.14 19.39
CA CYS A 47 -5.34 31.62 19.46
C CYS A 47 -5.38 30.28 20.20
N LEU A 48 -4.52 29.33 19.85
CA LEU A 48 -4.48 28.02 20.49
C LEU A 48 -4.07 28.10 21.97
N LYS A 49 -3.25 29.07 22.36
CA LYS A 49 -2.83 29.27 23.76
C LYS A 49 -3.95 29.85 24.64
N ASP A 50 -4.82 30.69 24.08
CA ASP A 50 -5.93 31.30 24.81
C ASP A 50 -7.25 30.56 24.54
N LYS A 51 -7.68 29.73 25.49
CA LYS A 51 -8.95 29.00 25.40
C LYS A 51 -10.18 29.90 25.27
N SER A 52 -10.07 31.19 25.61
CA SER A 52 -11.16 32.15 25.43
C SER A 52 -11.29 32.67 24.00
N GLU A 53 -10.24 32.53 23.18
CA GLU A 53 -10.27 32.87 21.75
C GLU A 53 -10.72 31.70 20.86
N HIS A 54 -10.94 30.51 21.44
CA HIS A 54 -11.38 29.32 20.68
C HIS A 54 -12.84 29.45 20.25
N GLU A 55 -13.11 29.23 18.96
CA GLU A 55 -14.49 29.22 18.42
C GLU A 55 -15.31 28.04 18.95
N SER A 56 -14.65 26.89 19.15
CA SER A 56 -15.24 25.71 19.78
C SER A 56 -14.32 25.16 20.89
N PRO A 57 -14.88 24.61 21.98
CA PRO A 57 -14.08 24.07 23.07
C PRO A 57 -13.33 22.82 22.59
N THR A 58 -12.03 22.99 22.33
CA THR A 58 -11.15 21.93 21.84
C THR A 58 -10.13 21.54 22.92
N ASP A 59 -9.99 20.23 23.14
CA ASP A 59 -8.93 19.68 23.97
C ASP A 59 -7.65 19.51 23.14
N ILE A 60 -6.62 20.29 23.48
CA ILE A 60 -5.34 20.28 22.77
C ILE A 60 -4.55 19.02 23.17
N SER A 61 -4.17 18.21 22.17
CA SER A 61 -3.29 17.05 22.40
C SER A 61 -1.92 17.47 22.94
N SER A 62 -1.24 16.59 23.66
CA SER A 62 0.10 16.89 24.18
C SER A 62 1.10 17.19 23.06
N GLU A 63 1.01 16.45 21.95
CA GLU A 63 1.87 16.66 20.79
C GLU A 63 1.62 18.04 20.15
N CYS A 64 0.35 18.46 20.04
CA CYS A 64 0.05 19.80 19.56
C CYS A 64 0.52 20.89 20.54
N ALA A 65 0.37 20.68 21.85
CA ALA A 65 0.86 21.61 22.86
C ALA A 65 2.37 21.85 22.76
N ASP A 66 3.13 20.77 22.51
CA ASP A 66 4.59 20.83 22.35
C ASP A 66 4.98 21.58 21.08
N PHE A 67 4.23 21.36 20.01
CA PHE A 67 4.43 22.04 18.74
C PHE A 67 4.06 23.54 18.79
N ILE A 68 2.99 23.89 19.53
CA ILE A 68 2.65 25.30 19.84
C ILE A 68 3.79 25.95 20.62
N ALA A 69 4.35 25.26 21.62
CA ALA A 69 5.47 25.77 22.40
C ALA A 69 6.71 26.00 21.55
N LEU A 70 7.00 25.11 20.59
CA LEU A 70 8.09 25.26 19.62
C LEU A 70 7.89 26.51 18.75
N ASN A 71 6.72 26.67 18.12
CA ASN A 71 6.44 27.82 17.25
C ASN A 71 6.45 29.15 18.02
N ALA A 72 5.94 29.15 19.25
CA ALA A 72 5.95 30.35 20.09
C ALA A 72 7.36 30.73 20.58
N ALA A 73 8.23 29.76 20.85
CA ALA A 73 9.61 30.00 21.29
C ALA A 73 10.56 30.35 20.14
N CYS A 74 10.29 29.81 18.95
CA CYS A 74 11.08 29.98 17.73
C CYS A 74 10.49 31.00 16.75
N ALA A 75 9.55 31.84 17.16
CA ALA A 75 8.82 32.72 16.23
C ALA A 75 9.75 33.62 15.41
N ASP A 76 10.73 34.26 16.06
CA ASP A 76 11.70 35.13 15.39
C ASP A 76 12.61 34.35 14.42
N ASP A 77 12.97 33.12 14.77
CA ASP A 77 13.83 32.25 13.97
C ASP A 77 13.09 31.67 12.75
N ILE A 78 11.79 31.37 12.88
CA ILE A 78 10.94 30.90 11.78
C ILE A 78 10.76 31.99 10.73
N VAL A 79 10.52 33.24 11.15
CA VAL A 79 10.41 34.37 10.22
C VAL A 79 11.72 34.59 9.46
N LYS A 80 12.85 34.45 10.15
CA LYS A 80 14.17 34.72 9.57
C LYS A 80 14.68 33.60 8.67
N SER A 81 14.45 32.34 9.04
CA SER A 81 15.13 31.18 8.43
C SER A 81 14.19 30.23 7.70
N CYS A 82 12.88 30.28 7.96
CA CYS A 82 11.89 29.33 7.44
C CYS A 82 10.73 30.01 6.70
N ASP A 83 10.96 31.19 6.11
CA ASP A 83 10.01 31.91 5.23
C ASP A 83 8.60 32.08 5.83
N GLU A 84 8.51 32.36 7.14
CA GLU A 84 7.23 32.52 7.85
C GLU A 84 6.30 31.29 7.77
N ALA A 85 6.86 30.10 7.50
CA ALA A 85 6.15 28.83 7.48
C ALA A 85 5.81 28.39 8.92
N PHE A 86 4.87 29.07 9.56
CA PHE A 86 4.31 28.69 10.87
C PHE A 86 3.32 27.54 10.73
N PHE A 87 3.35 26.58 11.65
CA PHE A 87 2.41 25.45 11.69
C PHE A 87 2.35 24.58 10.43
N THR A 88 3.49 24.40 9.76
CA THR A 88 3.66 23.42 8.68
C THR A 88 4.55 22.27 9.14
N GLU A 89 4.41 21.10 8.51
CA GLU A 89 5.31 19.95 8.76
C GLU A 89 6.78 20.32 8.51
N ASP A 90 7.01 21.24 7.56
CA ASP A 90 8.33 21.71 7.18
C ASP A 90 8.96 22.63 8.23
N THR A 91 8.21 23.24 9.16
CA THR A 91 8.79 24.12 10.20
C THR A 91 9.76 23.35 11.09
N ALA A 92 9.37 22.15 11.53
CA ALA A 92 10.22 21.31 12.36
C ALA A 92 11.44 20.79 11.58
N LEU A 93 11.26 20.47 10.30
CA LEU A 93 12.36 20.03 9.42
C LEU A 93 13.36 21.18 9.15
N CYS A 94 12.85 22.38 8.86
CA CYS A 94 13.64 23.58 8.64
C CYS A 94 14.50 23.94 9.86
N LEU A 95 13.89 23.97 11.05
CA LEU A 95 14.60 24.28 12.29
C LEU A 95 15.61 23.20 12.68
N SER A 96 15.35 21.93 12.36
CA SER A 96 16.20 20.81 12.79
C SER A 96 17.33 20.47 11.81
N THR A 97 17.08 20.60 10.51
CA THR A 97 17.98 20.11 9.46
C THR A 97 18.61 21.26 8.65
N TRP A 98 17.88 22.35 8.43
CA TRP A 98 18.33 23.42 7.53
C TRP A 98 18.89 24.63 8.25
N THR A 99 18.58 24.80 9.53
CA THR A 99 19.11 25.90 10.35
C THR A 99 20.22 25.40 11.26
N ALA A 100 21.41 26.02 11.18
CA ALA A 100 22.48 25.71 12.12
C ALA A 100 22.06 26.11 13.53
N ARG A 101 22.39 25.29 14.53
CA ARG A 101 22.02 25.56 15.94
C ARG A 101 22.57 26.89 16.47
N GLU A 102 23.66 27.38 15.88
CA GLU A 102 24.30 28.63 16.24
C GLU A 102 23.51 29.86 15.77
N ASP A 103 22.69 29.72 14.73
CA ASP A 103 21.88 30.79 14.15
C ASP A 103 20.51 30.94 14.83
N LEU A 104 20.13 29.96 15.66
CA LEU A 104 18.88 29.96 16.43
C LEU A 104 19.04 30.77 17.72
N THR A 105 17.96 31.46 18.12
CA THR A 105 17.92 32.07 19.45
C THR A 105 18.11 31.01 20.55
N PRO A 106 18.72 31.37 21.70
CA PRO A 106 18.94 30.41 22.79
C PRO A 106 17.62 29.84 23.35
N LYS A 107 16.52 30.57 23.19
CA LYS A 107 15.17 30.10 23.55
C LYS A 107 14.71 29.00 22.60
N CYS A 108 14.80 29.23 21.28
CA CYS A 108 14.44 28.25 20.28
C CYS A 108 15.30 26.99 20.38
N ALA A 109 16.62 27.14 20.48
CA ALA A 109 17.55 26.02 20.61
C ALA A 109 17.25 25.14 21.85
N GLY A 110 16.86 25.76 22.97
CA GLY A 110 16.44 25.05 24.17
C GLY A 110 15.19 24.18 23.95
N VAL A 111 14.13 24.76 23.37
CA VAL A 111 12.87 24.03 23.10
C VAL A 111 13.09 22.95 22.03
N LEU A 112 13.86 23.25 20.99
CA LEU A 112 14.20 22.30 19.93
C LEU A 112 14.95 21.08 20.47
N SER A 113 15.84 21.26 21.45
CA SER A 113 16.58 20.15 22.09
C SER A 113 15.71 19.24 22.96
N TRP A 114 14.54 19.71 23.37
CA TRP A 114 13.54 18.95 24.12
C TRP A 114 12.54 18.26 23.18
N ALA A 115 12.08 18.96 22.14
CA ALA A 115 11.11 18.46 21.18
C ALA A 115 11.68 17.42 20.21
N LEU A 116 12.97 17.54 19.84
CA LEU A 116 13.62 16.54 19.02
C LEU A 116 14.19 15.43 19.92
N PRO A 117 13.98 14.14 19.56
CA PRO A 117 14.72 13.07 20.22
C PRO A 117 16.20 13.41 20.10
N LYS A 118 16.88 13.50 21.24
CA LYS A 118 18.32 13.78 21.29
C LYS A 118 18.96 12.77 20.35
N GLN A 119 19.48 13.25 19.22
CA GLN A 119 20.44 12.48 18.46
C GLN A 119 21.59 12.30 19.42
N GLU A 120 21.63 11.15 20.11
CA GLU A 120 22.64 10.85 21.08
C GLU A 120 23.97 11.04 20.37
N ALA A 121 24.70 12.07 20.81
CA ALA A 121 25.97 12.44 20.25
C ALA A 121 26.82 11.18 20.22
N ALA A 122 27.32 10.86 19.02
CA ALA A 122 28.29 9.81 18.73
C ALA A 122 29.59 10.02 19.52
N GLY A 123 29.52 9.79 20.83
CA GLY A 123 30.62 9.89 21.78
C GLY A 123 31.36 8.57 21.87
N GLY A 124 32.26 8.34 20.90
CA GLY A 124 33.50 7.59 21.09
C GLY A 124 33.44 6.07 21.23
N ASP A 125 33.35 5.35 20.10
CA ASP A 125 34.22 4.20 19.84
C ASP A 125 34.24 3.84 18.33
N GLY A 126 35.31 4.25 17.62
CA GLY A 126 35.66 3.80 16.27
C GLY A 126 34.71 4.13 15.10
N PRO A 127 35.19 4.06 13.85
CA PRO A 127 34.35 4.19 12.66
C PRO A 127 33.49 2.93 12.50
N THR A 128 32.44 2.84 13.31
CA THR A 128 31.26 2.06 12.98
C THR A 128 30.52 2.85 11.90
N ASP A 129 30.43 2.29 10.68
CA ASP A 129 29.57 2.81 9.59
C ASP A 129 28.26 3.33 10.19
N GLU A 130 27.89 4.58 9.88
CA GLU A 130 27.02 5.52 10.62
C GLU A 130 25.64 4.99 11.06
N LEU A 131 25.33 3.76 10.71
CA LEU A 131 24.18 2.97 11.17
C LEU A 131 24.43 2.12 12.42
N GLY A 132 25.63 2.12 13.01
CA GLY A 132 25.91 1.42 14.29
C GLY A 132 25.67 -0.10 14.25
N MET A 133 25.70 -0.72 13.06
CA MET A 133 25.53 -2.15 12.90
C MET A 133 26.84 -2.89 13.16
N SER A 134 26.79 -4.05 13.82
CA SER A 134 27.99 -4.87 14.04
C SER A 134 28.49 -5.49 12.73
N GLU A 135 29.77 -5.84 12.64
CA GLU A 135 30.35 -6.50 11.46
C GLU A 135 29.61 -7.78 11.07
N LYS A 136 29.06 -8.50 12.07
CA LYS A 136 28.20 -9.67 11.85
C LYS A 136 26.89 -9.31 11.18
N ASP A 137 26.26 -8.20 11.59
CA ASP A 137 25.03 -7.71 10.97
C ASP A 137 25.27 -7.27 9.52
N TYR A 138 26.45 -6.72 9.21
CA TYR A 138 26.83 -6.42 7.83
C TYR A 138 26.94 -7.67 6.95
N ALA A 139 27.59 -8.73 7.46
CA ALA A 139 27.70 -10.00 6.75
C ALA A 139 26.31 -10.61 6.49
N GLU A 140 25.46 -10.69 7.51
CA GLU A 140 24.10 -11.22 7.39
C GLU A 140 23.25 -10.38 6.43
N LYS A 141 23.33 -9.05 6.51
CA LYS A 141 22.61 -8.14 5.61
C LYS A 141 23.10 -8.27 4.16
N GLN A 142 24.40 -8.51 3.95
CA GLN A 142 24.93 -8.77 2.60
C GLN A 142 24.45 -10.12 2.06
N GLU A 143 24.50 -11.19 2.84
CA GLU A 143 23.97 -12.50 2.45
C GLU A 143 22.46 -12.43 2.13
N TRP A 144 21.70 -11.71 2.94
CA TRP A 144 20.28 -11.49 2.71
C TRP A 144 20.01 -10.71 1.42
N ARG A 145 20.78 -9.63 1.17
CA ARG A 145 20.70 -8.86 -0.08
C ARG A 145 21.07 -9.73 -1.28
N ALA A 146 22.10 -10.56 -1.17
CA ALA A 146 22.53 -11.50 -2.20
C ALA A 146 21.45 -12.54 -2.50
N LYS A 147 20.85 -13.16 -1.48
CA LYS A 147 19.77 -14.13 -1.61
C LYS A 147 18.53 -13.53 -2.29
N ARG A 148 18.13 -12.30 -1.92
CA ARG A 148 17.02 -11.60 -2.58
C ARG A 148 17.35 -11.19 -4.00
N ARG A 149 18.58 -10.77 -4.29
CA ARG A 149 19.03 -10.47 -5.65
C ARG A 149 18.98 -11.72 -6.52
N ALA A 150 19.49 -12.86 -6.03
CA ALA A 150 19.45 -14.15 -6.71
C ALA A 150 18.02 -14.65 -6.94
N GLY A 151 17.14 -14.52 -5.95
CA GLY A 151 15.72 -14.86 -6.11
C GLY A 151 15.02 -14.01 -7.17
N ARG A 152 15.29 -12.70 -7.20
CA ARG A 152 14.75 -11.80 -8.25
C ARG A 152 15.30 -12.14 -9.63
N SER A 153 16.60 -12.37 -9.77
CA SER A 153 17.18 -12.73 -11.08
C SER A 153 16.66 -14.08 -11.57
N ALA A 154 16.51 -15.07 -10.70
CA ALA A 154 15.94 -16.37 -11.08
C ALA A 154 14.47 -16.26 -11.51
N ALA A 155 13.66 -15.43 -10.84
CA ALA A 155 12.28 -15.18 -11.23
C ALA A 155 12.18 -14.45 -12.59
N ILE A 156 13.03 -13.44 -12.82
CA ILE A 156 13.09 -12.72 -14.10
C ILE A 156 13.51 -13.66 -15.23
N GLU A 157 14.52 -14.50 -15.01
CA GLU A 157 14.99 -15.46 -15.99
C GLU A 157 13.89 -16.48 -16.34
N LYS A 158 13.13 -16.96 -15.34
CA LYS A 158 12.00 -17.84 -15.58
C LYS A 158 10.90 -17.16 -16.42
N ILE A 159 10.56 -15.90 -16.14
CA ILE A 159 9.58 -15.15 -16.94
C ILE A 159 10.06 -14.97 -18.37
N ARG A 160 11.36 -14.76 -18.57
CA ARG A 160 11.95 -14.66 -19.90
C ARG A 160 11.84 -15.98 -20.66
N GLN A 161 12.20 -17.09 -20.02
CA GLN A 161 12.09 -18.43 -20.61
C GLN A 161 10.64 -18.79 -20.92
N ASP A 162 9.70 -18.54 -20.01
CA ASP A 162 8.27 -18.78 -20.23
C ASP A 162 7.74 -17.97 -21.43
N ARG A 163 8.19 -16.71 -21.58
CA ARG A 163 7.82 -15.84 -22.71
C ARG A 163 8.45 -16.29 -24.04
N GLU A 164 9.66 -16.84 -24.02
CA GLU A 164 10.31 -17.41 -25.21
C GLU A 164 9.59 -18.70 -25.64
N GLN A 165 9.26 -19.59 -24.69
CA GLN A 165 8.46 -20.80 -24.96
C GLN A 165 7.07 -20.48 -25.49
N GLU A 166 6.40 -19.45 -24.97
CA GLU A 166 5.08 -19.03 -25.47
C GLU A 166 5.16 -18.56 -26.93
N LYS A 167 6.19 -17.81 -27.29
CA LYS A 167 6.41 -17.37 -28.68
C LYS A 167 6.72 -18.53 -29.61
N GLU A 168 7.52 -19.51 -29.17
CA GLU A 168 7.80 -20.72 -29.93
C GLU A 168 6.53 -21.54 -30.16
N LEU A 169 5.68 -21.69 -29.14
CA LEU A 169 4.39 -22.36 -29.26
C LEU A 169 3.42 -21.61 -30.19
N GLU A 170 3.42 -20.28 -30.16
CA GLU A 170 2.62 -19.45 -31.06
C GLU A 170 3.10 -19.55 -32.52
N ALA A 171 4.42 -19.57 -32.74
CA ALA A 171 5.01 -19.80 -34.05
C ALA A 171 4.65 -21.21 -34.58
N LEU A 172 4.79 -22.25 -33.75
CA LEU A 172 4.43 -23.62 -34.11
C LEU A 172 2.95 -23.75 -34.46
N LYS A 173 2.07 -23.05 -33.72
CA LYS A 173 0.64 -23.01 -34.01
C LYS A 173 0.33 -22.39 -35.38
N LYS A 174 1.14 -21.43 -35.83
CA LYS A 174 0.99 -20.76 -37.13
C LYS A 174 1.56 -21.59 -38.28
N GLU A 175 2.70 -22.25 -38.07
CA GLU A 175 3.40 -23.04 -39.08
C GLU A 175 2.80 -24.44 -39.27
N ASP A 176 2.52 -25.16 -38.17
CA ASP A 176 1.92 -26.50 -38.19
C ASP A 176 0.89 -26.70 -37.05
N PRO A 177 -0.41 -26.46 -37.33
CA PRO A 177 -1.45 -26.61 -36.32
C PRO A 177 -1.71 -28.07 -35.91
N VAL A 178 -1.25 -29.06 -36.68
CA VAL A 178 -1.41 -30.48 -36.34
C VAL A 178 -0.34 -30.88 -35.32
N ALA A 179 0.92 -30.51 -35.55
CA ALA A 179 2.00 -30.73 -34.59
C ALA A 179 1.72 -30.05 -33.25
N TYR A 180 1.22 -28.80 -33.27
CA TYR A 180 0.83 -28.10 -32.04
C TYR A 180 -0.24 -28.86 -31.23
N LYS A 181 -1.26 -29.42 -31.90
CA LYS A 181 -2.31 -30.21 -31.21
C LYS A 181 -1.76 -31.50 -30.61
N GLN A 182 -0.83 -32.17 -31.29
CA GLN A 182 -0.17 -33.37 -30.76
C GLN A 182 0.66 -33.04 -29.53
N LEU A 183 1.46 -31.97 -29.58
CA LEU A 183 2.26 -31.49 -28.46
C LEU A 183 1.39 -31.14 -27.23
N MET A 184 0.27 -30.46 -27.45
CA MET A 184 -0.66 -30.12 -26.36
C MET A 184 -1.30 -31.37 -25.74
N LYS A 185 -1.63 -32.39 -26.56
CA LYS A 185 -2.18 -33.66 -26.07
C LYS A 185 -1.15 -34.45 -25.26
N GLU A 186 0.09 -34.51 -25.74
CA GLU A 186 1.20 -35.16 -25.01
C GLU A 186 1.45 -34.47 -23.66
N ARG A 187 1.41 -33.14 -23.60
CA ARG A 187 1.52 -32.37 -22.35
C ARG A 187 0.40 -32.71 -21.37
N GLU A 188 -0.84 -32.80 -21.84
CA GLU A 188 -2.00 -33.17 -21.00
C GLU A 188 -1.90 -34.62 -20.48
N GLU A 189 -1.45 -35.56 -21.30
CA GLU A 189 -1.22 -36.95 -20.88
C GLU A 189 -0.06 -37.05 -19.88
N ALA A 190 1.01 -36.27 -20.08
CA ALA A 190 2.11 -36.16 -19.14
C ALA A 190 1.65 -35.57 -17.78
N GLU A 191 0.82 -34.53 -17.78
CA GLU A 191 0.24 -33.97 -16.55
C GLU A 191 -0.64 -34.99 -15.83
N LYS A 192 -1.52 -35.71 -16.54
CA LYS A 192 -2.36 -36.77 -15.96
C LYS A 192 -1.53 -37.88 -15.34
N SER A 193 -0.51 -38.37 -16.04
CA SER A 193 0.38 -39.41 -15.51
C SER A 193 1.17 -38.93 -14.30
N PHE A 194 1.63 -37.67 -14.29
CA PHE A 194 2.30 -37.06 -13.14
C PHE A 194 1.36 -36.92 -11.93
N GLU A 195 0.12 -36.51 -12.14
CA GLU A 195 -0.88 -36.45 -11.08
C GLU A 195 -1.21 -37.83 -10.50
N GLU A 196 -1.32 -38.85 -11.34
CA GLU A 196 -1.50 -40.24 -10.90
C GLU A 196 -0.30 -40.73 -10.07
N LEU A 197 0.93 -40.46 -10.53
CA LEU A 197 2.14 -40.77 -9.78
C LEU A 197 2.17 -40.05 -8.42
N LYS A 198 1.76 -38.78 -8.39
CA LYS A 198 1.66 -38.00 -7.15
C LYS A 198 0.61 -38.58 -6.20
N LYS A 199 -0.54 -39.04 -6.71
CA LYS A 199 -1.55 -39.76 -5.92
C LYS A 199 -1.00 -41.07 -5.35
N ARG A 200 -0.34 -41.89 -6.18
CA ARG A 200 0.32 -43.13 -5.73
C ARG A 200 1.36 -42.87 -4.65
N ARG A 201 2.21 -41.85 -4.82
CA ARG A 201 3.23 -41.48 -3.83
C ARG A 201 2.62 -41.07 -2.49
N ARG A 202 1.51 -40.31 -2.51
CA ARG A 202 0.76 -39.95 -1.28
C ARG A 202 0.18 -41.17 -0.58
N LEU A 203 -0.38 -42.12 -1.33
CA LEU A 203 -0.92 -43.36 -0.77
C LEU A 203 0.17 -44.23 -0.15
N ILE A 204 1.33 -44.34 -0.80
CA ILE A 204 2.48 -45.08 -0.27
C ILE A 204 3.01 -44.41 1.00
N ALA A 205 3.18 -43.08 1.00
CA ALA A 205 3.62 -42.35 2.18
C ALA A 205 2.65 -42.50 3.36
N ALA A 206 1.34 -42.41 3.11
CA ALA A 206 0.32 -42.66 4.14
C ALA A 206 0.35 -44.11 4.65
N ALA A 207 0.56 -45.09 3.77
CA ALA A 207 0.68 -46.49 4.17
C ALA A 207 1.96 -46.74 5.01
N GLU A 208 3.07 -46.10 4.67
CA GLU A 208 4.32 -46.15 5.43
C GLU A 208 4.16 -45.52 6.81
N GLU A 209 3.48 -44.38 6.91
CA GLU A 209 3.16 -43.74 8.19
C GLU A 209 2.30 -44.67 9.07
N ARG A 210 1.27 -45.31 8.49
CA ARG A 210 0.44 -46.30 9.21
C ARG A 210 1.27 -47.49 9.72
N LYS A 211 2.25 -47.98 8.95
CA LYS A 211 3.17 -49.04 9.41
C LYS A 211 4.04 -48.56 10.56
N ARG A 212 4.68 -47.39 10.42
CA ARG A 212 5.53 -46.81 11.46
C ARG A 212 4.79 -46.60 12.78
N ARG A 213 3.51 -46.19 12.73
CA ARG A 213 2.68 -46.05 13.94
C ARG A 213 2.38 -47.40 14.61
N LYS A 214 2.10 -48.44 13.82
CA LYS A 214 1.88 -49.80 14.32
C LYS A 214 3.13 -50.36 15.00
N GLU A 215 4.31 -50.12 14.42
CA GLU A 215 5.59 -50.53 15.02
C GLU A 215 5.89 -49.82 16.33
N LEU A 216 5.48 -48.55 16.49
CA LEU A 216 5.65 -47.80 17.72
C LEU A 216 4.60 -48.11 18.81
N GLY A 217 3.63 -48.99 18.52
CA GLY A 217 2.57 -49.33 19.48
C GLY A 217 1.66 -48.15 19.86
N LEU A 218 1.65 -47.07 19.07
CA LEU A 218 0.68 -46.00 19.29
C LEU A 218 -0.70 -46.53 18.91
N PRO A 219 -1.75 -46.25 19.73
CA PRO A 219 -3.11 -46.60 19.37
C PRO A 219 -3.41 -46.05 17.98
N GLU A 220 -3.97 -46.90 17.13
CA GLU A 220 -4.47 -46.52 15.81
C GLU A 220 -5.43 -45.35 16.07
N LEU A 221 -5.15 -44.17 15.50
CA LEU A 221 -6.10 -43.06 15.56
C LEU A 221 -7.34 -43.60 14.84
N GLU A 222 -8.31 -44.05 15.64
CA GLU A 222 -9.47 -44.77 15.15
C GLU A 222 -10.15 -43.91 14.09
N ALA A 223 -10.66 -44.55 13.04
CA ALA A 223 -11.32 -43.96 11.87
C ALA A 223 -12.35 -42.86 12.19
N SER A 224 -12.81 -42.75 13.45
CA SER A 224 -13.54 -41.59 13.98
C SER A 224 -12.89 -40.24 13.67
N SER A 225 -11.55 -40.12 13.65
CA SER A 225 -10.90 -38.85 13.28
C SER A 225 -10.87 -38.62 11.78
N GLU A 226 -10.78 -39.67 10.96
CA GLU A 226 -10.84 -39.56 9.50
C GLU A 226 -12.28 -39.19 9.06
N GLU A 227 -13.32 -39.82 9.64
CA GLU A 227 -14.73 -39.46 9.41
C GLU A 227 -15.06 -38.06 9.91
N GLU A 228 -14.56 -37.65 11.08
CA GLU A 228 -14.75 -36.29 11.58
C GLU A 228 -13.99 -35.26 10.72
N GLU A 229 -12.80 -35.59 10.22
CA GLU A 229 -12.06 -34.73 9.30
C GLU A 229 -12.74 -34.63 7.93
N GLU A 230 -13.29 -35.73 7.40
CA GLU A 230 -14.09 -35.73 6.18
C GLU A 230 -15.38 -34.91 6.34
N ALA A 231 -16.08 -35.04 7.46
CA ALA A 231 -17.24 -34.21 7.78
C ALA A 231 -16.86 -32.72 7.89
N ARG A 232 -15.72 -32.40 8.51
CA ARG A 232 -15.19 -31.03 8.56
C ARG A 232 -14.81 -30.51 7.17
N ARG A 233 -14.25 -31.35 6.30
CA ARG A 233 -13.92 -30.99 4.90
C ARG A 233 -15.17 -30.75 4.07
N GLN A 234 -16.19 -31.60 4.20
CA GLN A 234 -17.48 -31.43 3.53
C GLN A 234 -18.16 -30.13 3.95
N LYS A 235 -18.21 -29.84 5.26
CA LYS A 235 -18.74 -28.56 5.77
C LYS A 235 -18.03 -27.35 5.17
N ARG A 236 -16.69 -27.36 5.07
CA ARG A 236 -15.93 -26.26 4.45
C ARG A 236 -16.20 -26.12 2.95
N ILE A 237 -16.44 -27.22 2.23
CA ILE A 237 -16.78 -27.17 0.81
C ILE A 237 -18.19 -26.58 0.62
N GLU A 238 -19.14 -27.01 1.44
CA GLU A 238 -20.51 -26.49 1.43
C GLU A 238 -20.54 -24.99 1.74
N GLU A 239 -19.83 -24.56 2.78
CA GLU A 239 -19.67 -23.14 3.15
C GLU A 239 -19.05 -22.32 2.00
N ARG A 240 -18.01 -22.85 1.33
CA ARG A 240 -17.42 -22.20 0.14
C ARG A 240 -18.41 -22.10 -1.02
N LEU A 241 -19.22 -23.13 -1.26
CA LEU A 241 -20.25 -23.11 -2.31
C LEU A 241 -21.36 -22.11 -2.00
N GLU A 242 -21.72 -21.98 -0.72
CA GLU A 242 -22.68 -20.98 -0.26
C GLU A 242 -22.15 -19.56 -0.46
N VAL A 243 -20.91 -19.28 -0.08
CA VAL A 243 -20.25 -17.99 -0.34
C VAL A 243 -20.21 -17.66 -1.84
N ILE A 244 -19.88 -18.63 -2.70
CA ILE A 244 -19.90 -18.43 -4.16
C ILE A 244 -21.33 -18.15 -4.67
N ARG A 245 -22.34 -18.83 -4.11
CA ARG A 245 -23.74 -18.64 -4.47
C ARG A 245 -24.23 -17.24 -4.06
N GLU A 246 -23.84 -16.77 -2.87
CA GLU A 246 -24.14 -15.42 -2.40
C GLU A 246 -23.43 -14.35 -3.23
N ALA A 247 -22.15 -14.57 -3.59
CA ALA A 247 -21.41 -13.68 -4.48
C ALA A 247 -22.10 -13.53 -5.84
N LYS A 248 -22.52 -14.66 -6.45
CA LYS A 248 -23.32 -14.65 -7.69
C LYS A 248 -24.68 -13.96 -7.53
N LYS A 249 -25.29 -14.00 -6.34
CA LYS A 249 -26.56 -13.31 -6.06
C LYS A 249 -26.36 -11.80 -5.97
N LYS A 250 -25.25 -11.33 -5.38
CA LYS A 250 -24.86 -9.91 -5.37
C LYS A 250 -24.51 -9.40 -6.77
N GLU A 251 -23.89 -10.23 -7.60
CA GLU A 251 -23.56 -9.87 -9.00
C GLU A 251 -24.81 -9.72 -9.89
N ARG A 252 -25.94 -10.35 -9.53
CA ARG A 252 -27.24 -10.12 -10.20
C ARG A 252 -27.95 -8.83 -9.78
N VAL A 253 -27.43 -8.10 -8.79
CA VAL A 253 -27.90 -6.73 -8.57
C VAL A 253 -27.32 -5.91 -9.71
N ASN A 254 -28.10 -5.79 -10.78
CA ASN A 254 -27.71 -5.11 -12.00
C ASN A 254 -27.21 -3.70 -11.63
N TRP A 255 -25.90 -3.50 -11.67
CA TRP A 255 -25.27 -2.18 -11.58
C TRP A 255 -25.61 -1.31 -12.81
N LEU A 256 -26.05 -1.94 -13.90
CA LEU A 256 -26.44 -1.32 -15.17
C LEU A 256 -27.46 -0.17 -15.02
N PRO A 257 -28.60 -0.30 -14.30
CA PRO A 257 -29.52 0.80 -14.04
C PRO A 257 -28.89 1.98 -13.28
N TYR A 258 -27.93 1.73 -12.38
CA TYR A 258 -27.22 2.82 -11.68
C TYR A 258 -26.27 3.57 -12.62
N VAL A 259 -25.53 2.85 -13.48
CA VAL A 259 -24.66 3.45 -14.49
C VAL A 259 -25.46 4.21 -15.54
N LEU A 260 -26.56 3.62 -16.04
CA LEU A 260 -27.47 4.27 -16.98
C LEU A 260 -28.15 5.50 -16.35
N GLY A 261 -28.55 5.42 -15.07
CA GLY A 261 -29.07 6.56 -14.33
C GLY A 261 -28.05 7.68 -14.18
N GLY A 262 -26.80 7.36 -13.83
CA GLY A 262 -25.71 8.32 -13.73
C GLY A 262 -25.40 9.00 -15.07
N LEU A 263 -25.33 8.24 -16.16
CA LEU A 263 -25.13 8.79 -17.51
C LEU A 263 -26.27 9.70 -17.95
N PHE A 264 -27.51 9.36 -17.60
CA PHE A 264 -28.68 10.20 -17.91
C PHE A 264 -28.63 11.54 -17.18
N VAL A 265 -28.26 11.55 -15.89
CA VAL A 265 -28.09 12.79 -15.11
C VAL A 265 -26.95 13.64 -15.67
N ALA A 266 -25.81 13.03 -16.01
CA ALA A 266 -24.69 13.73 -16.63
C ALA A 266 -25.05 14.34 -18.00
N TYR A 267 -25.82 13.63 -18.82
CA TYR A 267 -26.31 14.12 -20.11
C TYR A 267 -27.23 15.35 -19.95
N ILE A 268 -28.15 15.34 -18.98
CA ILE A 268 -28.99 16.50 -18.67
C ILE A 268 -28.11 17.68 -18.24
N PHE A 269 -27.15 17.44 -17.34
CA PHE A 269 -26.26 18.50 -16.85
C PHE A 269 -25.42 19.14 -17.97
N PHE A 270 -24.84 18.33 -18.87
CA PHE A 270 -24.10 18.83 -20.04
C PHE A 270 -24.97 19.60 -21.03
N ASN A 271 -26.23 19.18 -21.25
CA ASN A 271 -27.15 19.93 -22.10
C ASN A 271 -27.54 21.28 -21.48
N VAL A 272 -27.76 21.32 -20.16
CA VAL A 272 -28.02 22.58 -19.45
C VAL A 272 -26.81 23.50 -19.53
N LEU A 273 -25.59 22.99 -19.28
CA LEU A 273 -24.37 23.80 -19.41
C LEU A 273 -24.13 24.30 -20.84
N ASN A 274 -24.37 23.49 -21.87
CA ASN A 274 -24.26 23.95 -23.26
C ASN A 274 -25.34 24.99 -23.62
N MET A 275 -26.55 24.87 -23.07
CA MET A 275 -27.62 25.84 -23.29
C MET A 275 -27.32 27.21 -22.66
N PHE A 276 -26.57 27.24 -21.55
CA PHE A 276 -26.19 28.49 -20.86
C PHE A 276 -24.78 29.00 -21.21
N GLY A 277 -23.87 28.15 -21.69
CA GLY A 277 -22.48 28.49 -22.03
C GLY A 277 -22.28 29.03 -23.45
N GLY A 278 -23.26 28.89 -24.33
CA GLY A 278 -23.19 29.31 -25.74
C GLY A 278 -23.34 30.82 -25.97
N LYS A 279 -22.55 31.67 -25.30
CA LYS A 279 -22.38 33.09 -25.71
C LYS A 279 -21.19 33.79 -25.03
N LYS A 280 -19.96 33.34 -25.30
CA LYS A 280 -18.81 34.24 -25.32
C LYS A 280 -18.18 34.16 -26.71
N LYS A 281 -18.54 35.15 -27.54
CA LYS A 281 -17.71 35.56 -28.67
C LYS A 281 -16.47 36.17 -28.04
N ASP A 282 -15.35 35.48 -28.10
CA ASP A 282 -14.06 36.12 -27.92
C ASP A 282 -13.70 36.74 -29.28
N ASP A 283 -14.15 37.97 -29.44
CA ASP A 283 -13.50 38.94 -30.30
C ASP A 283 -12.17 39.27 -29.58
N ASN A 284 -11.08 38.58 -29.94
CA ASN A 284 -9.73 39.07 -29.69
C ASN A 284 -8.94 38.82 -30.97
N ASP A 285 -9.11 39.81 -31.84
CA ASP A 285 -8.16 40.23 -32.86
C ASP A 285 -6.74 40.35 -32.28
N GLU A 286 -5.75 40.22 -33.18
CA GLU A 286 -4.57 41.10 -33.28
C GLU A 286 -3.85 41.40 -31.95
N ASP A 287 -2.66 40.89 -31.67
CA ASP A 287 -1.42 41.20 -32.36
C ASP A 287 -0.30 40.44 -31.62
N ASP A 288 0.65 39.90 -32.37
CA ASP A 288 2.08 40.15 -32.14
C ASP A 288 2.90 39.22 -33.04
N LYS A 289 3.25 39.79 -34.19
CA LYS A 289 4.52 39.52 -34.84
C LYS A 289 5.62 40.19 -34.01
N ASP A 290 6.75 39.51 -33.84
CA ASP A 290 8.08 39.95 -34.27
C ASP A 290 9.19 39.28 -33.43
N ASP A 291 10.20 38.82 -34.17
CA ASP A 291 11.58 38.42 -33.82
C ASP A 291 11.90 37.16 -32.98
#